data_AF-A0A9W6N503-F1
#
_entry.id   AF-A0A9W6N503-F1
#
_cell.length_a   1.000
_cell.length_b   1.000
_cell.length_c   1.000
_cell.angle_alpha   90.00
_cell.angle_beta   90.00
_cell.angle_gamma   90.00
#
_symmetry.space_group_name_H-M   'P 1'
#
loop_
_entity.id
_entity.type
_entity.pdbx_description
1 polymer ?
#
loop_
_entity_poly.entity_id
_entity_poly.type
_entity_poly.pdbx_seq_one_letter_code
_entity_poly.pdbx_strand_id
1 'polypeptide(L)'
;MNQSRLTLIAVGGAVAAFALAVAVALGSRSYAPAPEKTPVAEKSSVSAPAAPPPAPDPLADLLPEMVDVLTSAYEDAPARFILTPWITPRLFCDSLKGMGLTGATLHQDMEPGRGWTCVTDLVKPVPGPDETASSLFVSARGLEPGRLDVLRLKLNLLDPKGGRRVRRVALDVARALFAQFRWRQSEAALRALHDLRDVRFRERGVTFELKREFGSAPRYNMIVTFERWLPPGPTDRFAPNRRPLTAPARDVDAIE
;
A
#
# COMPACT_ATOMS: atom_id res chain seq x y z
N MET A 1 -40.97 41.95 29.07
CA MET A 1 -40.09 43.10 28.77
C MET A 1 -38.82 42.94 29.57
N ASN A 2 -37.72 42.47 28.95
CA ASN A 2 -36.39 42.82 29.41
C ASN A 2 -35.40 42.63 28.27
N GLN A 3 -34.64 43.69 28.02
CA GLN A 3 -33.83 43.92 26.83
C GLN A 3 -32.38 43.49 27.04
N SER A 4 -31.75 43.12 25.91
CA SER A 4 -30.36 43.44 25.55
C SER A 4 -29.23 42.73 26.30
N ARG A 5 -28.50 41.89 25.56
CA ARG A 5 -27.21 42.27 24.95
C ARG A 5 -26.75 41.19 23.97
N LEU A 6 -26.87 41.51 22.66
CA LEU A 6 -26.17 40.81 21.58
C LEU A 6 -24.70 41.24 21.62
N THR A 7 -23.80 40.27 21.71
CA THR A 7 -22.38 40.48 21.43
C THR A 7 -22.08 39.96 20.03
N LEU A 8 -21.97 40.89 19.09
CA LEU A 8 -21.40 40.69 17.76
C LEU A 8 -19.91 40.38 17.93
N ILE A 9 -19.43 39.19 17.56
CA ILE A 9 -18.00 38.96 17.33
C ILE A 9 -17.79 38.89 15.82
N ALA A 10 -17.02 39.87 15.35
CA ALA A 10 -16.70 40.11 13.96
C ALA A 10 -15.81 39.00 13.39
N VAL A 11 -16.11 38.65 12.15
CA VAL A 11 -15.34 37.81 11.25
C VAL A 11 -14.14 38.60 10.74
N GLY A 12 -12.93 38.08 10.97
CA GLY A 12 -11.72 38.39 10.20
C GLY A 12 -10.95 37.08 10.07
N GLY A 13 -10.70 36.51 8.89
CA GLY A 13 -10.23 37.20 7.70
C GLY A 13 -8.71 37.01 7.61
N ALA A 14 -8.25 35.77 7.45
CA ALA A 14 -6.84 35.47 7.20
C ALA A 14 -6.75 34.31 6.19
N VAL A 15 -6.94 34.65 4.91
CA VAL A 15 -6.51 33.80 3.79
C VAL A 15 -5.04 34.12 3.57
N ALA A 16 -4.15 33.33 4.17
CA ALA A 16 -2.73 33.38 3.86
C ALA A 16 -2.46 32.48 2.65
N ALA A 17 -2.06 33.12 1.55
CA ALA A 17 -1.67 32.49 0.30
C ALA A 17 -0.38 31.66 0.50
N PHE A 18 -0.48 30.35 0.31
CA PHE A 18 0.67 29.48 0.12
C PHE A 18 1.00 29.42 -1.37
N ALA A 19 1.98 30.22 -1.79
CA ALA A 19 2.63 30.09 -3.09
C ALA A 19 4.14 30.13 -2.88
N LEU A 20 4.72 28.98 -2.53
CA LEU A 20 6.16 28.79 -2.64
C LEU A 20 6.42 28.04 -3.95
N ALA A 21 6.75 28.80 -4.98
CA ALA A 21 7.20 28.28 -6.27
C ALA A 21 8.62 27.72 -6.10
N VAL A 22 8.77 26.40 -6.25
CA VAL A 22 10.07 25.77 -6.40
C VAL A 22 10.50 25.96 -7.85
N ALA A 23 11.37 26.94 -8.09
CA ALA A 23 12.04 27.11 -9.38
C ALA A 23 13.16 26.07 -9.51
N VAL A 24 12.86 24.94 -10.16
CA VAL A 24 13.91 24.03 -10.65
C VAL A 24 14.45 24.64 -11.95
N ALA A 25 15.62 25.27 -11.85
CA ALA A 25 16.39 25.70 -13.01
C ALA A 25 16.95 24.46 -13.73
N LEU A 26 16.17 23.93 -14.67
CA LEU A 26 16.64 23.00 -15.69
C LEU A 26 17.58 23.77 -16.63
N GLY A 27 18.89 23.60 -16.41
CA GLY A 27 19.92 24.08 -17.33
C GLY A 27 19.85 23.34 -18.66
N SER A 28 19.11 23.89 -19.62
CA SER A 28 19.16 23.50 -21.03
C SER A 28 20.46 23.99 -21.65
N ARG A 29 21.51 23.16 -21.59
CA ARG A 29 22.74 23.37 -22.38
C ARG A 29 22.42 23.07 -23.84
N SER A 30 22.08 24.11 -24.59
CA SER A 30 22.05 24.08 -26.06
C SER A 30 23.47 23.83 -26.56
N TYR A 31 23.70 22.66 -27.15
CA TYR A 31 24.91 22.36 -27.88
C TYR A 31 24.68 22.79 -29.34
N ALA A 32 25.36 23.85 -29.77
CA ALA A 32 25.44 24.21 -31.18
C ALA A 32 26.39 23.20 -31.87
N PRO A 33 26.01 22.57 -33.00
CA PRO A 33 26.95 21.79 -33.77
C PRO A 33 27.90 22.70 -34.57
N ALA A 34 29.19 22.45 -34.42
CA ALA A 34 30.24 23.03 -35.25
C ALA A 34 30.23 22.41 -36.66
N PRO A 35 30.68 23.15 -37.71
CA PRO A 35 30.59 22.71 -39.09
C PRO A 35 31.47 21.49 -39.40
N GLU A 36 30.82 20.52 -40.03
CA GLU A 36 31.34 19.24 -40.50
C GLU A 36 32.35 19.44 -41.63
N LYS A 37 33.63 19.16 -41.37
CA LYS A 37 34.64 18.99 -42.42
C LYS A 37 34.51 17.57 -42.96
N THR A 38 34.08 17.47 -44.21
CA THR A 38 34.00 16.23 -44.98
C THR A 38 35.39 15.61 -45.14
N PRO A 39 35.67 14.41 -44.60
CA PRO A 39 36.82 13.63 -45.01
C PRO A 39 36.45 12.83 -46.25
N VAL A 40 37.28 12.96 -47.27
CA VAL A 40 37.27 12.16 -48.49
C VAL A 40 37.33 10.68 -48.11
N ALA A 41 36.35 9.92 -48.64
CA ALA A 41 36.23 8.48 -48.43
C ALA A 41 37.39 7.73 -49.10
N GLU A 42 38.39 7.38 -48.31
CA GLU A 42 39.33 6.31 -48.64
C GLU A 42 38.68 4.98 -48.23
N LYS A 43 38.23 4.19 -49.22
CA LYS A 43 37.72 2.83 -49.01
C LYS A 43 38.88 1.91 -48.56
N SER A 44 39.26 2.01 -47.30
CA SER A 44 39.96 0.94 -46.61
C SER A 44 38.96 -0.19 -46.36
N SER A 45 39.05 -1.27 -47.13
CA SER A 45 38.38 -2.53 -46.82
C SER A 45 39.07 -3.15 -45.60
N VAL A 46 38.70 -2.68 -44.41
CA VAL A 46 39.00 -3.38 -43.17
C VAL A 46 38.09 -4.60 -43.15
N SER A 47 38.68 -5.78 -43.39
CA SER A 47 38.02 -7.05 -43.17
C SER A 47 37.47 -7.06 -41.75
N ALA A 48 36.16 -7.26 -41.60
CA ALA A 48 35.54 -7.36 -40.29
C ALA A 48 36.30 -8.43 -39.47
N PRO A 49 36.65 -8.16 -38.20
CA PRO A 49 37.25 -9.18 -37.35
C PRO A 49 36.33 -10.40 -37.36
N ALA A 50 36.91 -11.58 -37.62
CA ALA A 50 36.18 -12.83 -37.59
C ALA A 50 35.37 -12.90 -36.29
N ALA A 51 34.07 -13.17 -36.41
CA ALA A 51 33.21 -13.28 -35.25
C ALA A 51 33.83 -14.27 -34.26
N PRO A 52 33.91 -13.93 -32.96
CA PRO A 52 34.39 -14.87 -31.97
C PRO A 52 33.57 -16.17 -32.06
N PRO A 53 34.19 -17.33 -31.83
CA PRO A 53 33.49 -18.60 -31.87
C PRO A 53 32.28 -18.53 -30.92
N PRO A 54 31.14 -19.14 -31.30
CA PRO A 54 29.96 -19.14 -30.45
C PRO A 54 30.33 -19.72 -29.08
N ALA A 55 29.84 -19.07 -28.03
CA ALA A 55 30.00 -19.58 -26.68
C ALA A 55 29.39 -21.00 -26.60
N PRO A 56 30.02 -21.93 -25.87
CA PRO A 56 29.45 -23.26 -25.68
C PRO A 56 28.06 -23.14 -25.04
N ASP A 57 27.13 -24.00 -25.48
CA ASP A 57 25.78 -24.04 -24.94
C ASP A 57 25.85 -24.44 -23.44
N PRO A 58 25.38 -23.58 -22.52
CA PRO A 58 25.44 -23.87 -21.08
C PRO A 58 24.57 -25.07 -20.67
N LEU A 59 23.70 -25.57 -21.55
CA LEU A 59 22.80 -26.71 -21.28
C LEU A 59 23.26 -28.01 -21.96
N ALA A 60 24.40 -28.00 -22.67
CA ALA A 60 24.85 -29.13 -23.49
C ALA A 60 25.07 -30.43 -22.70
N ASP A 61 25.39 -30.33 -21.41
CA ASP A 61 25.65 -31.48 -20.53
C ASP A 61 24.40 -32.02 -19.82
N LEU A 62 23.23 -31.41 -20.05
CA LEU A 62 21.98 -31.82 -19.40
C LEU A 62 21.25 -32.87 -20.22
N LEU A 63 20.50 -33.73 -19.53
CA LEU A 63 19.58 -34.67 -20.18
C LEU A 63 18.53 -33.89 -20.98
N PRO A 64 18.10 -34.37 -22.17
CA PRO A 64 17.10 -33.67 -22.99
C PRO A 64 15.82 -33.31 -22.23
N GLU A 65 15.37 -34.19 -21.34
CA GLU A 65 14.20 -33.97 -20.49
C GLU A 65 14.38 -32.78 -19.53
N MET A 66 15.59 -32.57 -19.01
CA MET A 66 15.91 -31.41 -18.16
C MET A 66 16.00 -30.12 -18.96
N VAL A 67 16.51 -30.19 -20.20
CA VAL A 67 16.54 -29.03 -21.10
C VAL A 67 15.12 -28.59 -21.43
N ASP A 68 14.21 -29.52 -21.72
CA ASP A 68 12.80 -29.22 -21.98
C ASP A 68 12.12 -28.54 -20.77
N VAL A 69 12.37 -29.03 -19.56
CA VAL A 69 11.84 -28.41 -18.33
C VAL A 69 12.40 -27.00 -18.11
N LEU A 70 13.71 -26.81 -18.26
CA LEU A 70 14.38 -25.52 -18.01
C LEU A 70 14.08 -24.47 -19.08
N THR A 71 13.80 -24.89 -20.32
CA THR A 71 13.49 -24.01 -21.46
C THR A 71 11.99 -23.90 -21.74
N SER A 72 11.16 -24.63 -20.98
CA SER A 72 9.71 -24.55 -21.06
C SER A 72 9.23 -23.10 -20.94
N ALA A 73 8.35 -22.71 -21.86
CA ALA A 73 7.64 -21.43 -21.79
C ALA A 73 6.56 -21.39 -20.69
N TYR A 74 6.26 -22.54 -20.09
CA TYR A 74 5.26 -22.69 -19.04
C TYR A 74 5.94 -22.78 -17.67
N GLU A 75 5.53 -21.89 -16.77
CA GLU A 75 6.00 -21.88 -15.39
C GLU A 75 5.44 -23.10 -14.63
N ASP A 76 6.30 -24.07 -14.26
CA ASP A 76 5.89 -25.26 -13.51
C ASP A 76 5.31 -24.94 -12.13
N ALA A 77 5.72 -23.82 -11.53
CA ALA A 77 5.22 -23.33 -10.25
C ALA A 77 5.28 -21.80 -10.18
N PRO A 78 4.23 -21.06 -10.61
CA PRO A 78 4.24 -19.60 -10.57
C PRO A 78 4.45 -19.10 -9.14
N ALA A 79 5.51 -18.32 -8.93
CA ALA A 79 5.83 -17.74 -7.63
C ALA A 79 4.71 -16.80 -7.18
N ARG A 80 4.06 -17.12 -6.05
CA ARG A 80 3.02 -16.26 -5.47
C ARG A 80 3.64 -15.29 -4.48
N PHE A 81 3.68 -14.02 -4.84
CA PHE A 81 4.07 -12.96 -3.92
C PHE A 81 2.95 -12.67 -2.92
N ILE A 82 3.29 -12.74 -1.63
CA ILE A 82 2.39 -12.43 -0.52
C ILE A 82 2.90 -11.18 0.19
N LEU A 83 2.01 -10.21 0.36
CA LEU A 83 2.32 -8.98 1.07
C LEU A 83 2.14 -9.18 2.58
N THR A 84 3.24 -9.01 3.31
CA THR A 84 3.26 -9.04 4.78
C THR A 84 3.73 -7.68 5.30
N PRO A 85 2.81 -6.73 5.58
CA PRO A 85 3.19 -5.39 6.01
C PRO A 85 3.82 -5.39 7.40
N TRP A 86 5.09 -4.99 7.45
CA TRP A 86 5.78 -4.63 8.68
C TRP A 86 5.85 -3.11 8.79
N ILE A 87 5.34 -2.56 9.88
CA ILE A 87 5.20 -1.14 10.07
C ILE A 87 5.32 -0.75 11.53
N THR A 88 6.07 0.32 11.82
CA THR A 88 6.09 0.93 13.15
C THR A 88 4.71 1.52 13.45
N PRO A 89 3.99 1.05 14.49
CA PRO A 89 2.60 1.47 14.74
C PRO A 89 2.42 2.98 14.87
N ARG A 90 3.39 3.64 15.52
CA ARG A 90 3.39 5.11 15.68
C ARG A 90 3.51 5.83 14.35
N LEU A 91 4.46 5.43 13.49
CA LEU A 91 4.62 6.01 12.15
C LEU A 91 3.37 5.79 11.29
N PHE A 92 2.72 4.63 11.43
CA PHE A 92 1.44 4.39 10.75
C PHE A 92 0.36 5.36 11.24
N CYS A 93 0.14 5.48 12.56
CA CYS A 93 -0.85 6.40 13.07
C CYS A 93 -0.59 7.85 12.68
N ASP A 94 0.67 8.29 12.73
CA ASP A 94 1.02 9.65 12.36
C ASP A 94 0.85 9.90 10.86
N SER A 95 1.07 8.88 10.01
CA SER A 95 0.74 8.98 8.58
C SER A 95 -0.76 9.16 8.33
N LEU A 96 -1.65 8.53 9.13
CA LEU A 96 -3.09 8.76 9.03
C LEU A 96 -3.43 10.23 9.31
N LYS A 97 -2.81 10.82 10.34
CA LYS A 97 -2.98 12.25 10.65
C LYS A 97 -2.50 13.13 9.50
N GLY A 98 -1.34 12.81 8.91
CA GLY A 98 -0.80 13.52 7.75
C GLY A 98 -1.70 13.48 6.51
N MET A 99 -2.58 12.46 6.41
CA MET A 99 -3.60 12.35 5.36
C MET A 99 -4.89 13.14 5.68
N GLY A 100 -4.93 13.91 6.77
CA GLY A 100 -6.11 14.64 7.22
C GLY A 100 -7.11 13.80 8.01
N LEU A 101 -6.75 12.56 8.38
CA LEU A 101 -7.54 11.74 9.30
C LEU A 101 -7.16 12.13 10.74
N THR A 102 -7.83 13.16 11.24
CA THR A 102 -7.58 13.71 12.58
C THR A 102 -7.92 12.71 13.69
N GLY A 103 -7.34 12.91 14.87
CA GLY A 103 -7.64 12.09 16.05
C GLY A 103 -7.08 10.67 16.02
N ALA A 104 -6.19 10.34 15.09
CA ALA A 104 -5.58 9.01 15.04
C ALA A 104 -4.83 8.70 16.36
N THR A 105 -5.38 7.77 17.13
CA THR A 105 -4.91 7.38 18.46
C THR A 105 -4.34 5.98 18.40
N LEU A 106 -3.10 5.84 18.89
CA LEU A 106 -2.43 4.55 19.01
C LEU A 106 -2.72 3.95 20.39
N HIS A 107 -3.29 2.76 20.40
CA HIS A 107 -3.41 1.89 21.56
C HIS A 107 -2.42 0.74 21.40
N GLN A 108 -1.62 0.48 22.43
CA GLN A 108 -0.71 -0.67 22.48
C GLN A 108 -1.16 -1.54 23.65
N ASP A 109 -1.34 -2.82 23.36
CA ASP A 109 -1.69 -3.78 24.40
C ASP A 109 -0.46 -4.02 25.30
N MET A 110 -0.69 -4.12 26.60
CA MET A 110 0.33 -4.53 27.56
C MET A 110 0.50 -6.05 27.52
N GLU A 111 1.64 -6.56 27.99
CA GLU A 111 1.90 -8.01 28.01
C GLU A 111 0.78 -8.81 28.67
N PRO A 112 0.50 -10.06 28.21
CA PRO A 112 1.28 -10.86 27.24
C PRO A 112 0.91 -10.62 25.76
N GLY A 113 -0.15 -9.86 25.48
CA GLY A 113 -0.57 -9.54 24.12
C GLY A 113 0.21 -8.33 23.60
N ARG A 114 1.19 -8.53 22.73
CA ARG A 114 1.98 -7.43 22.16
C ARG A 114 1.31 -6.82 20.91
N GLY A 115 -0.01 -6.67 20.97
CA GLY A 115 -0.83 -6.12 19.87
C GLY A 115 -0.81 -4.60 19.84
N TRP A 116 -1.34 -4.05 18.76
CA TRP A 116 -1.57 -2.61 18.65
C TRP A 116 -2.81 -2.33 17.80
N THR A 117 -3.47 -1.22 18.12
CA THR A 117 -4.59 -0.71 17.33
C THR A 117 -4.38 0.78 17.09
N CYS A 118 -4.58 1.22 15.86
CA CYS A 118 -4.64 2.63 15.49
C CYS A 118 -6.06 2.97 15.06
N VAL A 119 -6.66 3.99 15.63
CA VAL A 119 -8.06 4.37 15.36
C VAL A 119 -8.16 5.86 15.12
N THR A 120 -8.85 6.29 14.06
CA THR A 120 -9.11 7.71 13.78
C THR A 120 -10.43 8.16 14.41
N ASP A 121 -10.61 9.47 14.56
CA ASP A 121 -11.93 10.03 14.80
C ASP A 121 -12.85 9.83 13.59
N LEU A 122 -14.14 10.15 13.78
CA LEU A 122 -15.09 10.26 12.68
C LEU A 122 -14.74 11.47 11.82
N VAL A 123 -14.16 11.22 10.65
CA VAL A 123 -13.84 12.27 9.69
C VAL A 123 -15.11 12.64 8.94
N LYS A 124 -15.55 13.89 9.11
CA LYS A 124 -16.71 14.48 8.42
C LYS A 124 -16.26 15.52 7.40
N PRO A 125 -16.19 15.19 6.10
CA PRO A 125 -15.84 16.16 5.06
C PRO A 125 -16.87 17.29 4.89
N VAL A 126 -18.06 17.12 5.45
CA VAL A 126 -19.10 18.14 5.55
C VAL A 126 -19.53 18.21 7.03
N PRO A 127 -19.44 19.38 7.68
CA PRO A 127 -19.87 19.52 9.07
C PRO A 127 -21.36 19.19 9.26
N GLY A 128 -21.69 18.58 10.39
CA GLY A 128 -23.07 18.28 10.79
C GLY A 128 -23.15 17.34 12.00
N PRO A 129 -24.37 17.13 12.54
CA PRO A 129 -24.63 16.18 13.63
C PRO A 129 -24.20 14.75 13.26
N ASP A 130 -23.73 13.95 14.22
CA ASP A 130 -23.24 12.58 13.96
C ASP A 130 -24.32 11.65 13.38
N GLU A 131 -25.58 11.91 13.69
CA GLU A 131 -26.74 11.09 13.30
C GLU A 131 -27.11 11.29 11.83
N THR A 132 -26.66 12.39 11.21
CA THR A 132 -27.10 12.81 9.88
C THR A 132 -25.95 13.11 8.93
N ALA A 133 -24.77 13.43 9.45
CA ALA A 133 -23.59 13.73 8.64
C ALA A 133 -22.91 12.44 8.17
N SER A 134 -22.58 12.41 6.88
CA SER A 134 -21.73 11.34 6.36
C SER A 134 -20.32 11.41 6.96
N SER A 135 -19.75 10.25 7.29
CA SER A 135 -18.45 10.15 7.96
C SER A 135 -17.61 8.97 7.45
N LEU A 136 -16.28 9.10 7.61
CA LEU A 136 -15.30 8.04 7.40
C LEU A 136 -14.62 7.74 8.75
N PHE A 137 -14.45 6.46 9.04
CA PHE A 137 -13.68 5.98 10.17
C PHE A 137 -12.64 4.97 9.69
N VAL A 138 -11.40 5.10 10.15
CA VAL A 138 -10.31 4.20 9.79
C VAL A 138 -9.76 3.55 11.06
N SER A 139 -9.63 2.22 11.03
CA SER A 139 -8.96 1.48 12.10
C SER A 139 -7.99 0.47 11.51
N ALA A 140 -6.81 0.37 12.11
CA ALA A 140 -5.82 -0.65 11.80
C ALA A 140 -5.45 -1.42 13.06
N ARG A 141 -5.18 -2.72 12.91
CA ARG A 141 -4.85 -3.61 14.01
C ARG A 141 -3.70 -4.54 13.64
N GLY A 142 -2.77 -4.69 14.57
CA GLY A 142 -1.76 -5.73 14.60
C GLY A 142 -1.89 -6.59 15.84
N LEU A 143 -1.68 -7.89 15.70
CA LEU A 143 -1.65 -8.86 16.79
C LEU A 143 -0.23 -9.04 17.35
N GLU A 144 0.78 -8.51 16.67
CA GLU A 144 2.19 -8.55 17.05
C GLU A 144 2.84 -7.17 16.86
N PRO A 145 3.96 -6.87 17.57
CA PRO A 145 4.66 -5.62 17.41
C PRO A 145 5.14 -5.46 15.98
N GLY A 146 4.83 -4.31 15.40
CA GLY A 146 5.34 -3.96 14.09
C GLY A 146 4.67 -4.68 12.92
N ARG A 147 3.61 -5.46 13.14
CA ARG A 147 2.87 -6.18 12.11
C ARG A 147 1.48 -5.61 11.92
N LEU A 148 1.04 -5.43 10.68
CA LEU A 148 -0.35 -5.07 10.37
C LEU A 148 -1.13 -6.30 9.91
N ASP A 149 -2.25 -6.61 10.56
CA ASP A 149 -3.07 -7.79 10.27
C ASP A 149 -4.41 -7.42 9.64
N VAL A 150 -5.04 -6.33 10.12
CA VAL A 150 -6.33 -5.87 9.61
C VAL A 150 -6.33 -4.36 9.47
N LEU A 151 -6.83 -3.88 8.35
CA LEU A 151 -7.17 -2.48 8.11
C LEU A 151 -8.65 -2.40 7.74
N ARG A 152 -9.38 -1.47 8.33
CA ARG A 152 -10.81 -1.26 8.10
C ARG A 152 -11.09 0.20 7.81
N LEU A 153 -11.83 0.45 6.74
CA LEU A 153 -12.43 1.74 6.41
C LEU A 153 -13.95 1.58 6.53
N LYS A 154 -14.56 2.30 7.46
CA LYS A 154 -16.02 2.35 7.65
C LYS A 154 -16.56 3.65 7.09
N LEU A 155 -17.46 3.55 6.12
CA LEU A 155 -18.12 4.68 5.48
C LEU A 155 -19.57 4.74 5.94
N ASN A 156 -19.99 5.85 6.55
CA ASN A 156 -21.38 6.17 6.82
C ASN A 156 -21.84 7.21 5.78
N LEU A 157 -22.76 6.85 4.88
CA LEU A 157 -23.17 7.72 3.77
C LEU A 157 -24.59 8.26 4.00
N LEU A 158 -24.77 9.01 5.07
CA LEU A 158 -26.10 9.38 5.59
C LEU A 158 -26.78 10.49 4.78
N ASP A 159 -26.01 11.33 4.10
CA ASP A 159 -26.52 12.39 3.24
C ASP A 159 -25.88 12.35 1.83
N PRO A 160 -26.58 12.74 0.75
CA PRO A 160 -26.04 12.58 -0.61
C PRO A 160 -24.77 13.41 -0.90
N LYS A 161 -24.64 14.61 -0.33
CA LYS A 161 -23.53 15.53 -0.62
C LYS A 161 -22.26 15.11 0.14
N GLY A 162 -22.41 14.84 1.44
CA GLY A 162 -21.38 14.30 2.32
C GLY A 162 -20.96 12.91 1.88
N GLY A 163 -21.91 12.04 1.50
CA GLY A 163 -21.62 10.68 1.05
C GLY A 163 -20.69 10.65 -0.17
N ARG A 164 -20.91 11.52 -1.16
CA ARG A 164 -19.99 11.66 -2.30
C ARG A 164 -18.58 12.13 -1.89
N ARG A 165 -18.48 13.01 -0.88
CA ARG A 165 -17.18 13.48 -0.36
C ARG A 165 -16.48 12.41 0.45
N VAL A 166 -17.19 11.74 1.35
CA VAL A 166 -16.68 10.59 2.14
C VAL A 166 -16.13 9.50 1.22
N ARG A 167 -16.86 9.16 0.15
CA ARG A 167 -16.38 8.17 -0.82
C ARG A 167 -15.07 8.59 -1.51
N ARG A 168 -14.94 9.88 -1.89
CA ARG A 168 -13.68 10.40 -2.46
C ARG A 168 -12.53 10.32 -1.45
N VAL A 169 -12.77 10.77 -0.22
CA VAL A 169 -11.75 10.69 0.86
C VAL A 169 -11.35 9.24 1.10
N ALA A 170 -12.29 8.28 1.11
CA ALA A 170 -11.99 6.86 1.28
C ALA A 170 -11.10 6.32 0.14
N LEU A 171 -11.35 6.73 -1.11
CA LEU A 171 -10.50 6.37 -2.26
C LEU A 171 -9.10 6.96 -2.13
N ASP A 172 -8.98 8.22 -1.70
CA ASP A 172 -7.69 8.90 -1.52
C ASP A 172 -6.89 8.25 -0.39
N VAL A 173 -7.54 7.92 0.73
CA VAL A 173 -6.94 7.13 1.82
C VAL A 173 -6.48 5.77 1.32
N ALA A 174 -7.31 5.04 0.56
CA ALA A 174 -6.91 3.74 0.02
C ALA A 174 -5.66 3.84 -0.88
N ARG A 175 -5.61 4.85 -1.77
CA ARG A 175 -4.44 5.10 -2.63
C ARG A 175 -3.19 5.46 -1.83
N ALA A 176 -3.33 6.32 -0.83
CA ALA A 176 -2.22 6.73 0.01
C ALA A 176 -1.69 5.56 0.86
N LEU A 177 -2.57 4.67 1.34
CA LEU A 177 -2.16 3.43 2.01
C LEU A 177 -1.41 2.50 1.05
N PHE A 178 -1.90 2.31 -0.18
CA PHE A 178 -1.14 1.55 -1.19
C PHE A 178 0.25 2.16 -1.43
N ALA A 179 0.35 3.49 -1.54
CA ALA A 179 1.62 4.17 -1.73
C ALA A 179 2.57 4.02 -0.52
N GLN A 180 2.04 4.15 0.70
CA GLN A 180 2.79 4.00 1.94
C GLN A 180 3.41 2.60 2.08
N PHE A 181 2.67 1.56 1.70
CA PHE A 181 3.19 0.20 1.69
C PHE A 181 3.97 -0.16 0.43
N ARG A 182 4.18 0.80 -0.48
CA ARG A 182 4.83 0.60 -1.80
C ARG A 182 4.16 -0.51 -2.61
N TRP A 183 2.84 -0.63 -2.46
CA TRP A 183 2.05 -1.60 -3.20
C TRP A 183 1.57 -1.00 -4.51
N ARG A 184 1.61 -1.80 -5.56
CA ARG A 184 0.76 -1.55 -6.73
C ARG A 184 -0.68 -1.41 -6.24
N GLN A 185 -1.39 -0.39 -6.72
CA GLN A 185 -2.79 -0.18 -6.38
C GLN A 185 -3.63 -1.38 -6.83
N SER A 186 -4.59 -1.81 -5.99
CA SER A 186 -5.57 -2.80 -6.41
C SER A 186 -6.74 -2.10 -7.09
N GLU A 187 -6.76 -2.15 -8.42
CA GLU A 187 -7.85 -1.58 -9.22
C GLU A 187 -9.22 -2.18 -8.85
N ALA A 188 -9.24 -3.47 -8.48
CA ALA A 188 -10.46 -4.12 -8.02
C ALA A 188 -10.96 -3.53 -6.69
N ALA A 189 -10.07 -3.24 -5.73
CA ALA A 189 -10.44 -2.64 -4.45
C ALA A 189 -10.91 -1.19 -4.62
N LEU A 190 -10.21 -0.41 -5.46
CA LEU A 190 -10.57 0.98 -5.75
C LEU A 190 -11.92 1.06 -6.47
N ARG A 191 -12.16 0.21 -7.46
CA ARG A 191 -13.48 0.12 -8.13
C ARG A 191 -14.58 -0.27 -7.15
N ALA A 192 -14.34 -1.25 -6.28
CA ALA A 192 -15.33 -1.64 -5.27
C ALA A 192 -15.73 -0.47 -4.36
N LEU A 193 -14.76 0.30 -3.86
CA LEU A 193 -15.02 1.51 -3.07
C LEU A 193 -15.74 2.60 -3.87
N HIS A 194 -15.41 2.76 -5.15
CA HIS A 194 -16.05 3.74 -6.03
C HIS A 194 -17.53 3.39 -6.29
N ASP A 195 -17.80 2.13 -6.60
CA ASP A 195 -19.13 1.65 -7.00
C ASP A 195 -19.99 1.24 -5.78
N LEU A 196 -19.40 1.16 -4.58
CA LEU A 196 -20.04 0.70 -3.35
C LEU A 196 -20.67 -0.69 -3.50
N ARG A 197 -19.96 -1.57 -4.19
CA ARG A 197 -20.42 -2.94 -4.49
C ARG A 197 -19.82 -3.93 -3.51
N ASP A 198 -20.68 -4.78 -2.96
CA ASP A 198 -20.26 -5.88 -2.12
C ASP A 198 -19.36 -6.84 -2.91
N VAL A 199 -18.15 -7.05 -2.42
CA VAL A 199 -17.16 -7.93 -3.04
C VAL A 199 -16.28 -8.55 -1.97
N ARG A 200 -15.75 -9.74 -2.29
CA ARG A 200 -14.64 -10.35 -1.58
C ARG A 200 -13.71 -10.99 -2.58
N PHE A 201 -12.44 -10.59 -2.56
CA PHE A 201 -11.43 -11.18 -3.44
C PHE A 201 -10.07 -11.17 -2.76
N ARG A 202 -9.14 -11.96 -3.30
CA ARG A 202 -7.77 -12.07 -2.81
C ARG A 202 -6.81 -11.67 -3.91
N GLU A 203 -5.86 -10.79 -3.58
CA GLU A 203 -4.82 -10.32 -4.50
C GLU A 203 -3.50 -10.23 -3.73
N ARG A 204 -2.44 -10.89 -4.22
CA ARG A 204 -1.09 -10.88 -3.59
C ARG A 204 -1.11 -11.27 -2.10
N GLY A 205 -1.91 -12.28 -1.77
CA GLY A 205 -2.13 -12.73 -0.39
C GLY A 205 -3.03 -11.82 0.45
N VAL A 206 -3.37 -10.62 -0.01
CA VAL A 206 -4.25 -9.71 0.75
C VAL A 206 -5.70 -9.99 0.39
N THR A 207 -6.56 -10.17 1.40
CA THR A 207 -8.00 -10.27 1.20
C THR A 207 -8.64 -8.90 1.32
N PHE A 208 -9.38 -8.49 0.30
CA PHE A 208 -10.20 -7.28 0.30
C PHE A 208 -11.67 -7.69 0.36
N GLU A 209 -12.41 -7.11 1.30
CA GLU A 209 -13.83 -7.36 1.48
C GLU A 209 -14.57 -6.04 1.67
N LEU A 210 -15.42 -5.67 0.73
CA LEU A 210 -16.36 -4.57 0.89
C LEU A 210 -17.74 -5.15 1.17
N LYS A 211 -18.36 -4.71 2.27
CA LYS A 211 -19.70 -5.15 2.67
C LYS A 211 -20.57 -3.99 3.13
N ARG A 212 -21.80 -3.95 2.64
CA ARG A 212 -22.86 -3.09 3.20
C ARG A 212 -23.32 -3.63 4.57
N GLU A 213 -23.43 -2.76 5.56
CA GLU A 213 -24.01 -3.12 6.86
C GLU A 213 -25.54 -3.24 6.75
N PHE A 214 -26.14 -4.03 7.64
CA PHE A 214 -27.58 -4.10 7.80
C PHE A 214 -28.14 -2.75 8.28
N GLY A 215 -29.29 -2.35 7.74
CA GLY A 215 -29.99 -1.12 8.12
C GLY A 215 -30.50 -0.31 6.93
N SER A 216 -31.30 0.71 7.24
CA SER A 216 -31.85 1.66 6.27
C SER A 216 -30.77 2.61 5.74
N ALA A 217 -29.86 3.05 6.60
CA ALA A 217 -28.74 3.91 6.24
C ALA A 217 -27.68 3.15 5.42
N PRO A 218 -27.18 3.70 4.30
CA PRO A 218 -26.12 3.06 3.52
C PRO A 218 -24.77 3.21 4.22
N ARG A 219 -24.38 2.16 4.95
CA ARG A 219 -23.08 2.05 5.63
C ARG A 219 -22.29 0.91 5.01
N TYR A 220 -20.99 1.12 4.83
CA TYR A 220 -20.10 0.15 4.19
C TYR A 220 -18.82 -0.04 4.99
N ASN A 221 -18.28 -1.26 4.97
CA ASN A 221 -16.96 -1.57 5.52
C ASN A 221 -16.09 -2.17 4.43
N MET A 222 -14.99 -1.50 4.12
CA MET A 222 -13.85 -2.14 3.44
C MET A 222 -12.95 -2.72 4.51
N ILE A 223 -12.75 -4.03 4.50
CA ILE A 223 -11.86 -4.77 5.37
C ILE A 223 -10.74 -5.33 4.50
N VAL A 224 -9.51 -5.03 4.89
CA VAL A 224 -8.29 -5.52 4.27
C VAL A 224 -7.59 -6.41 5.28
N THR A 225 -7.45 -7.68 4.97
CA THR A 225 -6.84 -8.68 5.85
C THR A 225 -5.54 -9.20 5.24
N PHE A 226 -4.48 -9.14 6.04
CA PHE A 226 -3.15 -9.63 5.67
C PHE A 226 -2.94 -11.04 6.22
N GLU A 227 -2.29 -11.90 5.45
CA GLU A 227 -2.13 -13.30 5.88
C GLU A 227 -1.17 -13.40 7.05
N ARG A 228 -1.64 -14.03 8.13
CA ARG A 228 -0.80 -14.24 9.30
C ARG A 228 0.31 -15.24 9.04
N TRP A 229 -0.11 -16.36 8.48
CA TRP A 229 0.69 -17.55 8.32
C TRP A 229 0.78 -17.88 6.84
N LEU A 230 2.02 -17.96 6.36
CA LEU A 230 2.28 -18.54 5.05
C LEU A 230 2.13 -20.07 5.21
N PRO A 231 1.39 -20.78 4.34
CA PRO A 231 1.31 -22.25 4.37
C PRO A 231 2.70 -22.89 4.42
N PRO A 232 2.95 -24.17 4.75
CA PRO A 232 4.26 -24.77 4.44
C PRO A 232 4.53 -24.55 2.94
N GLY A 233 5.69 -23.97 2.63
CA GLY A 233 6.12 -23.73 1.24
C GLY A 233 7.30 -24.62 0.91
N PRO A 234 7.63 -24.75 -0.39
CA PRO A 234 8.89 -25.35 -0.80
C PRO A 234 10.05 -24.65 -0.06
N THR A 235 11.15 -25.38 0.13
CA THR A 235 12.38 -24.92 0.82
C THR A 235 12.92 -23.60 0.26
N ASP A 236 12.55 -23.24 -0.96
CA ASP A 236 13.03 -22.07 -1.70
C ASP A 236 12.21 -20.80 -1.46
N ARG A 237 11.56 -20.68 -0.30
CA ARG A 237 10.96 -19.41 0.07
C ARG A 237 12.03 -18.35 0.29
N PHE A 238 12.05 -17.35 -0.59
CA PHE A 238 12.71 -16.07 -0.37
C PHE A 238 11.96 -15.21 0.66
N ALA A 239 11.67 -15.78 1.83
CA ALA A 239 11.21 -15.03 2.99
C ALA A 239 12.42 -14.78 3.89
N PRO A 240 12.60 -13.58 4.47
CA PRO A 240 13.56 -13.40 5.54
C PRO A 240 13.24 -14.45 6.61
N ASN A 241 14.23 -15.29 6.92
CA ASN A 241 14.07 -16.43 7.80
C ASN A 241 13.61 -15.90 9.18
N ARG A 242 12.32 -16.09 9.50
CA ARG A 242 11.71 -15.67 10.77
C ARG A 242 11.27 -16.86 11.60
N ARG A 243 11.90 -18.03 11.43
CA ARG A 243 11.88 -19.01 12.51
C ARG A 243 12.46 -18.29 13.74
N PRO A 244 11.74 -18.21 14.88
CA PRO A 244 12.45 -18.14 16.14
C PRO A 244 13.45 -19.29 16.07
N LEU A 245 14.73 -19.04 16.33
CA LEU A 245 15.63 -20.11 16.69
C LEU A 245 15.02 -20.73 17.95
N THR A 246 14.15 -21.73 17.78
CA THR A 246 13.79 -22.64 18.85
C THR A 246 15.11 -23.17 19.34
N ALA A 247 15.45 -22.85 20.59
CA ALA A 247 16.53 -23.55 21.27
C ALA A 247 16.31 -25.05 21.03
N PRO A 248 17.37 -25.82 20.74
CA PRO A 248 17.24 -27.26 20.61
C PRO A 248 16.46 -27.77 21.82
N ALA A 249 15.48 -28.64 21.55
CA ALA A 249 14.73 -29.31 22.60
C ALA A 249 15.76 -29.80 23.63
N ARG A 250 15.65 -29.33 24.88
CA ARG A 250 16.38 -29.99 25.95
C ARG A 250 15.82 -31.40 25.97
N ASP A 251 16.65 -32.38 25.64
CA ASP A 251 16.40 -33.78 25.98
C ASP A 251 16.18 -33.80 27.50
N VAL A 252 14.92 -33.89 27.89
CA VAL A 252 14.52 -34.20 29.27
C VAL A 252 14.32 -35.70 29.29
N ASP A 253 15.40 -36.44 29.16
CA ASP A 253 15.47 -37.88 29.44
C ASP A 253 16.94 -38.24 29.72
N ALA A 254 17.36 -38.11 30.98
CA ALA A 254 18.44 -38.87 31.61
C ALA A 254 18.75 -38.32 33.01
N ILE A 255 17.90 -38.62 34.00
CA ILE A 255 18.36 -38.89 35.36
C ILE A 255 17.49 -40.04 35.90
N GLU A 256 18.01 -41.27 35.79
CA GLU A 256 17.84 -42.29 36.83
C GLU A 256 18.77 -41.97 38.00
#